data_AF-A0AA35WKN2-F1
#
_entry.id   AF-A0AA35WKN2-F1
#
_cell.length_a   1.000
_cell.length_b   1.000
_cell.length_c   1.000
_cell.angle_alpha   90.00
_cell.angle_beta   90.00
_cell.angle_gamma   90.00
#
_symmetry.space_group_name_H-M   'P 1'
#
loop_
_entity.id
_entity.type
_entity.pdbx_description
1 polymer ?
#
loop_
_entity_poly.entity_id
_entity_poly.type
_entity_poly.pdbx_seq_one_letter_code
_entity_poly.pdbx_strand_id
1 'polypeptide(L)'
;MSTPYGAPGDKGLAAVPGREADFRTILLTTLDWALALKCPRIHIMAGAFDREVQQTDPLWQRAHATYISNLQFAADECSKKNVTVLIEAISVIPHYFLQHQKQGIDIIKKVARDNVKLEFDFYHAQMLDGNLCDFLTRNIDHVGHIQIAQVPYRHEPDDRGGDQLPLCVSDPAISGI
;
A
#
# COMPACT_ATOMS: atom_id res chain seq x y z
N MET A 1 -7.67 -3.37 7.64
CA MET A 1 -8.61 -2.28 7.28
C MET A 1 -7.83 -1.15 6.66
N SER A 2 -8.48 -0.14 6.06
CA SER A 2 -7.77 0.98 5.41
C SER A 2 -8.17 2.32 6.03
N THR A 3 -7.28 3.31 5.99
CA THR A 3 -7.64 4.71 6.26
C THR A 3 -8.65 5.20 5.22
N PRO A 4 -9.65 6.01 5.59
CA PRO A 4 -10.58 6.61 4.63
C PRO A 4 -9.86 7.54 3.66
N TYR A 5 -10.51 7.83 2.53
CA TYR A 5 -9.94 8.69 1.49
C TYR A 5 -9.72 10.14 1.91
N GLY A 6 -10.55 10.68 2.80
CA GLY A 6 -10.55 12.11 3.15
C GLY A 6 -11.85 12.78 2.74
N ALA A 7 -11.76 14.03 2.28
CA ALA A 7 -12.89 14.79 1.76
C ALA A 7 -13.34 14.26 0.38
N PRO A 8 -14.55 14.62 -0.11
CA PRO A 8 -14.98 14.25 -1.45
C PRO A 8 -13.95 14.66 -2.51
N GLY A 9 -13.53 13.68 -3.33
CA GLY A 9 -12.48 13.85 -4.33
C GLY A 9 -11.14 13.25 -3.92
N ASP A 10 -10.81 13.26 -2.62
CA ASP A 10 -9.56 12.68 -2.11
C ASP A 10 -9.49 11.16 -2.39
N LYS A 11 -8.27 10.63 -2.36
CA LYS A 11 -7.96 9.20 -2.56
C LYS A 11 -7.00 8.67 -1.50
N GLY A 12 -6.98 9.30 -0.33
CA GLY A 12 -5.94 9.19 0.68
C GLY A 12 -5.20 10.51 0.86
N LEU A 13 -4.56 10.67 2.02
CA LEU A 13 -3.92 11.92 2.42
C LEU A 13 -2.43 11.77 2.77
N ALA A 14 -1.92 10.55 2.90
CA ALA A 14 -0.60 10.33 3.47
C ALA A 14 0.54 10.94 2.64
N ALA A 15 0.39 11.04 1.32
CA ALA A 15 1.35 11.63 0.40
C ALA A 15 0.92 13.03 -0.09
N VAL A 16 -0.06 13.67 0.53
CA VAL A 16 -0.60 14.98 0.09
C VAL A 16 0.04 16.11 0.91
N PRO A 17 0.97 16.91 0.33
CA PRO A 17 1.66 17.97 1.08
C PRO A 17 0.69 19.02 1.61
N GLY A 18 0.89 19.44 2.86
CA GLY A 18 0.03 20.42 3.53
C GLY A 18 -1.24 19.84 4.17
N ARG A 19 -1.47 18.53 4.08
CA ARG A 19 -2.61 17.81 4.70
C ARG A 19 -2.16 16.87 5.82
N GLU A 20 -0.97 17.06 6.38
CA GLU A 20 -0.36 16.18 7.38
C GLU A 20 -1.20 16.13 8.67
N ALA A 21 -1.72 17.26 9.13
CA ALA A 21 -2.57 17.30 10.33
C ALA A 21 -3.88 16.50 10.15
N ASP A 22 -4.48 16.59 8.97
CA ASP A 22 -5.69 15.85 8.63
C ASP A 22 -5.41 14.36 8.55
N PHE A 23 -4.30 13.98 7.90
CA PHE A 23 -3.83 12.60 7.87
C PHE A 23 -3.66 12.03 9.27
N ARG A 24 -2.98 12.75 10.18
CA ARG A 24 -2.74 12.29 11.56
C ARG A 24 -4.06 12.09 12.32
N THR A 25 -5.01 13.00 12.16
CA THR A 25 -6.34 12.89 12.78
C THR A 25 -7.09 11.66 12.28
N ILE A 26 -7.08 11.44 10.96
CA ILE A 26 -7.71 10.28 10.34
C ILE A 26 -7.05 8.98 10.80
N LEU A 27 -5.72 8.94 10.82
CA LEU A 27 -4.95 7.78 11.25
C LEU A 27 -5.27 7.39 12.68
N LEU A 28 -5.25 8.33 13.62
CA LEU A 28 -5.53 8.05 15.03
C LEU A 28 -6.96 7.52 15.21
N THR A 29 -7.93 8.11 14.52
CA THR A 29 -9.31 7.61 14.50
C THR A 29 -9.40 6.20 13.91
N THR A 30 -8.66 5.94 12.82
CA THR A 30 -8.60 4.62 12.17
C THR A 30 -7.96 3.58 13.09
N LEU A 31 -6.93 3.98 13.86
CA LEU A 31 -6.30 3.13 14.85
C LEU A 31 -7.27 2.76 15.97
N ASP A 32 -8.06 3.71 16.49
CA ASP A 32 -9.09 3.41 17.49
C ASP A 32 -10.10 2.36 16.97
N TRP A 33 -10.53 2.48 15.71
CA TRP A 33 -11.37 1.46 15.06
C TRP A 33 -10.66 0.12 14.91
N ALA A 34 -9.39 0.12 14.51
CA ALA A 34 -8.60 -1.10 14.39
C ALA A 34 -8.52 -1.84 15.72
N LEU A 35 -8.33 -1.11 16.84
CA LEU A 35 -8.33 -1.71 18.17
C LEU A 35 -9.69 -2.25 18.57
N ALA A 36 -10.77 -1.49 18.35
CA ALA A 36 -12.13 -1.93 18.66
C ALA A 36 -12.51 -3.21 17.89
N LEU A 37 -12.07 -3.32 16.63
CA LEU A 37 -12.32 -4.46 15.75
C LEU A 37 -11.26 -5.56 15.85
N LYS A 38 -10.23 -5.39 16.70
CA LYS A 38 -9.07 -6.28 16.80
C LYS A 38 -8.39 -6.54 15.44
N CYS A 39 -8.37 -5.53 14.58
CA CYS A 39 -7.70 -5.58 13.29
C CYS A 39 -6.19 -5.29 13.48
N PRO A 40 -5.30 -6.25 13.19
CA PRO A 40 -3.87 -6.08 13.45
C PRO A 40 -3.14 -5.24 12.40
N ARG A 41 -3.84 -4.83 11.33
CA ARG A 41 -3.24 -4.23 10.12
C ARG A 41 -4.08 -3.06 9.60
N ILE A 42 -3.42 -1.96 9.32
CA ILE A 42 -4.01 -0.76 8.71
C ILE A 42 -3.28 -0.42 7.42
N HIS A 43 -3.97 -0.47 6.29
CA HIS A 43 -3.52 0.10 5.03
C HIS A 43 -3.68 1.62 5.05
N ILE A 44 -2.57 2.31 4.78
CA ILE A 44 -2.50 3.76 4.67
C ILE A 44 -2.63 4.20 3.22
N MET A 45 -3.79 4.77 2.88
CA MET A 45 -4.06 5.32 1.56
C MET A 45 -3.13 6.51 1.28
N ALA A 46 -2.30 6.41 0.25
CA ALA A 46 -1.32 7.42 -0.13
C ALA A 46 -1.96 8.73 -0.60
N GLY A 47 -2.95 8.63 -1.50
CA GLY A 47 -3.52 9.79 -2.20
C GLY A 47 -3.14 9.81 -3.67
N ALA A 48 -3.81 10.68 -4.43
CA ALA A 48 -3.61 10.85 -5.86
C ALA A 48 -3.40 12.32 -6.20
N PHE A 49 -2.69 12.56 -7.28
CA PHE A 49 -2.55 13.90 -7.86
C PHE A 49 -3.76 14.23 -8.74
N ASP A 50 -3.97 15.53 -8.97
CA ASP A 50 -4.98 16.04 -9.90
C ASP A 50 -4.56 15.92 -11.38
N ARG A 51 -3.27 15.66 -11.62
CA ARG A 51 -2.66 15.44 -12.93
C ARG A 51 -1.57 14.39 -12.84
N GLU A 52 -1.04 13.98 -13.99
CA GLU A 52 0.19 13.20 -14.03
C GLU A 52 1.38 14.03 -13.52
N VAL A 53 2.17 13.43 -12.62
CA VAL A 53 3.33 14.07 -11.98
C VAL A 53 4.53 13.13 -12.08
N GLN A 54 5.58 13.57 -12.76
CA GLN A 54 6.83 12.81 -12.89
C GLN A 54 7.70 12.98 -11.65
N GLN A 55 8.64 12.04 -11.41
CA GLN A 55 9.53 12.10 -10.26
C GLN A 55 10.42 13.36 -10.22
N THR A 56 10.72 13.96 -11.38
CA THR A 56 11.48 15.21 -11.48
C THR A 56 10.68 16.44 -11.09
N ASP A 57 9.36 16.32 -10.93
CA ASP A 57 8.49 17.42 -10.54
C ASP A 57 8.68 17.77 -9.05
N PRO A 58 8.83 19.06 -8.68
CA PRO A 58 8.92 19.48 -7.28
C PRO A 58 7.73 19.03 -6.42
N LEU A 59 6.54 18.87 -7.02
CA LEU A 59 5.37 18.34 -6.32
C LEU A 59 5.59 16.88 -5.91
N TRP A 60 6.17 16.05 -6.79
CA TRP A 60 6.46 14.65 -6.47
C TRP A 60 7.44 14.55 -5.31
N GLN A 61 8.51 15.36 -5.32
CA GLN A 61 9.52 15.35 -4.26
C GLN A 61 8.91 15.72 -2.89
N ARG A 62 8.02 16.73 -2.87
CA ARG A 62 7.28 17.09 -1.65
C ARG A 62 6.33 15.98 -1.20
N ALA A 63 5.59 15.38 -2.13
CA ALA A 63 4.68 14.26 -1.84
C ALA A 63 5.43 13.06 -1.26
N HIS A 64 6.57 12.70 -1.85
CA HIS A 64 7.41 11.60 -1.38
C HIS A 64 7.99 11.86 0.03
N ALA A 65 8.49 13.07 0.29
CA ALA A 65 8.95 13.44 1.64
C ALA A 65 7.81 13.42 2.66
N THR A 66 6.63 13.92 2.27
CA THR A 66 5.42 13.93 3.10
C THR A 66 4.99 12.50 3.43
N TYR A 67 4.98 11.61 2.44
CA TYR A 67 4.59 10.22 2.62
C TYR A 67 5.50 9.48 3.59
N ILE A 68 6.82 9.63 3.45
CA ILE A 68 7.78 9.02 4.39
C ILE A 68 7.53 9.51 5.82
N SER A 69 7.43 10.84 6.02
CA SER A 69 7.20 11.43 7.35
C SER A 69 5.88 10.95 7.97
N ASN A 70 4.82 10.88 7.18
CA ASN A 70 3.50 10.41 7.63
C ASN A 70 3.50 8.91 7.93
N LEU A 71 4.20 8.08 7.14
CA LEU A 71 4.35 6.65 7.44
C LEU A 71 5.20 6.41 8.69
N GLN A 72 6.25 7.22 8.93
CA GLN A 72 7.01 7.14 10.17
C GLN A 72 6.14 7.45 11.38
N PHE A 73 5.34 8.52 11.30
CA PHE A 73 4.35 8.83 12.33
C PHE A 73 3.33 7.69 12.51
N ALA A 74 2.80 7.14 11.42
CA ALA A 74 1.86 6.03 11.46
C ALA A 74 2.45 4.79 12.13
N ALA A 75 3.67 4.43 11.75
CA ALA A 75 4.41 3.31 12.30
C ALA A 75 4.63 3.48 13.81
N ASP A 76 5.06 4.67 14.24
CA ASP A 76 5.33 4.98 15.63
C ASP A 76 4.06 4.92 16.48
N GLU A 77 2.92 5.44 16.01
CA GLU A 77 1.65 5.32 16.74
C GLU A 77 1.08 3.90 16.74
N CYS A 78 1.13 3.19 15.60
CA CYS A 78 0.60 1.83 15.48
C CYS A 78 1.44 0.81 16.27
N SER A 79 2.75 1.00 16.35
CA SER A 79 3.66 0.09 17.06
C SER A 79 3.34 0.03 18.57
N LYS A 80 2.96 1.15 19.18
CA LYS A 80 2.51 1.23 20.59
C LYS A 80 1.31 0.32 20.89
N LYS A 81 0.61 -0.12 19.84
CA LYS A 81 -0.59 -0.95 19.91
C LYS A 81 -0.44 -2.28 19.17
N ASN A 82 0.79 -2.66 18.78
CA ASN A 82 1.08 -3.87 18.00
C ASN A 82 0.29 -3.96 16.68
N VAL A 83 0.09 -2.83 16.01
CA VAL A 83 -0.55 -2.75 14.70
C VAL A 83 0.51 -2.54 13.61
N THR A 84 0.41 -3.33 12.54
CA THR A 84 1.24 -3.19 11.34
C THR A 84 0.62 -2.19 10.38
N VAL A 85 1.46 -1.31 9.85
CA VAL A 85 1.12 -0.38 8.78
C VAL A 85 1.38 -1.05 7.44
N LEU A 86 0.39 -1.02 6.55
CA LEU A 86 0.48 -1.51 5.18
C LEU A 86 0.48 -0.35 4.20
N ILE A 87 1.24 -0.49 3.11
CA ILE A 87 1.17 0.37 1.92
C ILE A 87 0.91 -0.48 0.69
N GLU A 88 0.11 0.02 -0.25
CA GLU A 88 -0.34 -0.72 -1.41
C GLU A 88 -0.10 0.10 -2.69
N ALA A 89 0.45 -0.54 -3.73
CA ALA A 89 0.46 0.06 -5.05
C ALA A 89 -0.87 -0.20 -5.76
N ILE A 90 -1.51 0.86 -6.29
CA ILE A 90 -2.87 0.78 -6.84
C ILE A 90 -2.90 1.20 -8.31
N SER A 91 -3.44 0.33 -9.17
CA SER A 91 -3.54 0.56 -10.62
C SER A 91 -4.81 1.29 -11.06
N VAL A 92 -5.89 1.19 -10.29
CA VAL A 92 -7.24 1.65 -10.72
C VAL A 92 -7.54 3.09 -10.35
N ILE A 93 -6.68 3.74 -9.57
CA ILE A 93 -6.81 5.15 -9.21
C ILE A 93 -5.86 5.96 -10.11
N PRO A 94 -6.39 6.82 -11.01
CA PRO A 94 -5.54 7.67 -11.85
C PRO A 94 -4.62 8.54 -11.00
N HIS A 95 -3.36 8.65 -11.43
CA HIS A 95 -2.33 9.50 -10.80
C HIS A 95 -2.12 9.22 -9.31
N TYR A 96 -2.41 7.99 -8.85
CA TYR A 96 -2.13 7.57 -7.49
C TYR A 96 -0.64 7.68 -7.18
N PHE A 97 -0.28 8.05 -5.95
CA PHE A 97 1.11 8.31 -5.61
C PHE A 97 1.99 7.05 -5.67
N LEU A 98 1.46 5.90 -5.22
CA LEU A 98 2.18 4.63 -5.13
C LEU A 98 1.69 3.68 -6.24
N GLN A 99 2.42 3.59 -7.35
CA GLN A 99 1.96 2.84 -8.54
C GLN A 99 2.78 1.59 -8.85
N HIS A 100 3.91 1.38 -8.18
CA HIS A 100 4.78 0.24 -8.48
C HIS A 100 5.23 -0.47 -7.21
N GLN A 101 5.32 -1.80 -7.25
CA GLN A 101 5.73 -2.60 -6.10
C GLN A 101 7.16 -2.24 -5.66
N LYS A 102 8.06 -2.00 -6.62
CA LYS A 102 9.43 -1.53 -6.32
C LYS A 102 9.44 -0.20 -5.58
N GLN A 103 8.56 0.74 -5.96
CA GLN A 103 8.44 2.02 -5.27
C GLN A 103 8.03 1.79 -3.81
N GLY A 104 7.10 0.85 -3.55
CA GLY A 104 6.69 0.47 -2.20
C GLY A 104 7.86 -0.06 -1.36
N ILE A 105 8.67 -0.98 -1.90
CA ILE A 105 9.86 -1.49 -1.23
C ILE A 105 10.87 -0.38 -0.93
N ASP A 106 11.13 0.50 -1.89
CA ASP A 106 12.05 1.64 -1.71
C ASP A 106 11.55 2.59 -0.60
N ILE A 107 10.23 2.80 -0.50
CA ILE A 107 9.62 3.60 0.57
C ILE A 107 9.74 2.91 1.93
N ILE A 108 9.41 1.62 2.03
CA ILE A 108 9.52 0.84 3.28
C ILE A 108 10.94 0.96 3.85
N LYS A 109 11.96 0.79 3.00
CA LYS A 109 13.37 0.92 3.38
C LYS A 109 13.71 2.33 3.89
N LYS A 110 13.18 3.39 3.26
CA LYS A 110 13.39 4.78 3.68
C LYS A 110 12.64 5.14 4.97
N VAL A 111 11.46 4.58 5.18
CA VAL A 111 10.68 4.78 6.41
C VAL A 111 11.42 4.21 7.62
N ALA A 112 12.13 3.09 7.43
CA ALA A 112 13.01 2.48 8.43
C ALA A 112 12.27 2.19 9.75
N ARG A 113 11.16 1.43 9.64
CA ARG A 113 10.36 0.92 10.74
C ARG A 113 9.91 -0.52 10.42
N ASP A 114 10.14 -1.43 11.36
CA ASP A 114 9.91 -2.86 11.13
C ASP A 114 8.43 -3.23 10.95
N ASN A 115 7.52 -2.41 11.51
CA ASN A 115 6.08 -2.61 11.41
C ASN A 115 5.44 -1.93 10.18
N VAL A 116 6.23 -1.51 9.19
CA VAL A 116 5.73 -1.02 7.89
C VAL A 116 6.02 -2.06 6.83
N LYS A 117 4.97 -2.56 6.18
CA LYS A 117 5.03 -3.66 5.23
C LYS A 117 4.26 -3.33 3.96
N LEU A 118 4.55 -4.06 2.90
CA LEU A 118 3.85 -4.03 1.63
C LEU A 118 2.58 -4.87 1.73
N GLU A 119 1.46 -4.32 1.27
CA GLU A 119 0.28 -5.08 0.88
C GLU A 119 0.40 -5.41 -0.60
N PHE A 120 0.62 -6.68 -0.89
CA PHE A 120 0.86 -7.16 -2.24
C PHE A 120 -0.47 -7.66 -2.84
N ASP A 121 -1.18 -6.78 -3.55
CA ASP A 121 -2.31 -7.17 -4.38
C ASP A 121 -1.81 -7.67 -5.75
N PHE A 122 -2.01 -8.95 -6.02
CA PHE A 122 -1.65 -9.60 -7.29
C PHE A 122 -2.30 -8.94 -8.51
N TYR A 123 -3.53 -8.43 -8.38
CA TYR A 123 -4.21 -7.75 -9.48
C TYR A 123 -3.49 -6.45 -9.83
N HIS A 124 -3.20 -5.60 -8.84
CA HIS A 124 -2.49 -4.36 -9.07
C HIS A 124 -1.05 -4.60 -9.55
N ALA A 125 -0.35 -5.55 -8.95
CA ALA A 125 1.00 -5.90 -9.35
C ALA A 125 1.07 -6.43 -10.79
N GLN A 126 0.13 -7.28 -11.22
CA GLN A 126 0.09 -7.77 -12.60
C GLN A 126 -0.20 -6.65 -13.60
N MET A 127 -1.15 -5.76 -13.28
CA MET A 127 -1.55 -4.65 -14.14
C MET A 127 -0.44 -3.60 -14.32
N LEU A 128 0.44 -3.44 -13.34
CA LEU A 128 1.45 -2.37 -13.30
C LEU A 128 2.87 -2.86 -13.62
N ASP A 129 3.26 -4.04 -13.13
CA ASP A 129 4.66 -4.47 -13.09
C ASP A 129 4.90 -5.83 -13.78
N GLY A 130 4.03 -6.82 -13.55
CA GLY A 130 4.28 -8.21 -13.94
C GLY A 130 5.48 -8.83 -13.19
N ASN A 131 5.98 -9.96 -13.68
CA ASN A 131 7.08 -10.73 -13.07
C ASN A 131 6.90 -11.00 -11.55
N LEU A 132 5.69 -11.43 -11.18
CA LEU A 132 5.23 -11.41 -9.79
C LEU A 132 5.95 -12.41 -8.88
N CYS A 133 6.19 -13.63 -9.36
CA CYS A 133 6.85 -14.69 -8.59
C CYS A 133 8.25 -14.26 -8.12
N ASP A 134 9.05 -13.76 -9.05
CA ASP A 134 10.41 -13.28 -8.78
C ASP A 134 10.42 -12.10 -7.82
N PHE A 135 9.50 -11.13 -8.02
CA PHE A 135 9.39 -9.98 -7.15
C PHE A 135 9.04 -10.41 -5.72
N LEU A 136 8.00 -11.24 -5.59
CA LEU A 136 7.49 -11.69 -4.30
C LEU A 136 8.56 -12.51 -3.55
N THR A 137 9.20 -13.46 -4.23
CA THR A 137 10.28 -14.29 -3.65
C THR A 137 11.43 -13.43 -3.10
N ARG A 138 11.84 -12.39 -3.84
CA ARG A 138 12.96 -11.52 -3.42
C ARG A 138 12.62 -10.54 -2.31
N ASN A 139 11.34 -10.26 -2.08
CA ASN A 139 10.88 -9.20 -1.18
C ASN A 139 9.91 -9.71 -0.10
N ILE A 140 9.81 -11.02 0.09
CA ILE A 140 8.80 -11.65 0.95
C ILE A 140 8.84 -11.13 2.39
N ASP A 141 10.04 -10.85 2.92
CA ASP A 141 10.25 -10.30 4.27
C ASP A 141 9.65 -8.88 4.46
N HIS A 142 9.36 -8.19 3.37
CA HIS A 142 8.73 -6.87 3.37
C HIS A 142 7.22 -6.93 3.19
N VAL A 143 6.63 -8.10 2.89
CA VAL A 143 5.19 -8.26 2.67
C VAL A 143 4.48 -8.58 3.98
N GLY A 144 3.38 -7.88 4.25
CA GLY A 144 2.56 -8.05 5.47
C GLY A 144 1.13 -8.47 5.21
N HIS A 145 0.70 -8.43 3.95
CA HIS A 145 -0.60 -8.92 3.50
C HIS A 145 -0.57 -9.20 2.00
N ILE A 146 -1.36 -10.18 1.56
CA ILE A 146 -1.53 -10.53 0.16
C ILE A 146 -3.02 -10.44 -0.17
N GLN A 147 -3.33 -9.81 -1.29
CA GLN A 147 -4.66 -9.83 -1.90
C GLN A 147 -4.58 -10.49 -3.27
N ILE A 148 -5.67 -11.15 -3.68
CA ILE A 148 -5.77 -11.82 -4.97
C ILE A 148 -7.09 -11.47 -5.64
N ALA A 149 -7.05 -11.25 -6.95
CA ALA A 149 -8.19 -11.17 -7.82
C ALA A 149 -7.74 -11.47 -9.26
N GLN A 150 -8.65 -11.95 -10.10
CA GLN A 150 -8.36 -12.28 -11.49
C GLN A 150 -8.04 -11.03 -12.32
N VAL A 151 -7.13 -11.15 -13.28
CA VAL A 151 -6.82 -10.09 -14.26
C VAL A 151 -7.46 -10.45 -15.62
N PRO A 152 -8.03 -9.49 -16.37
CA PRO A 152 -8.05 -8.04 -16.11
C PRO A 152 -9.31 -7.53 -15.40
N TYR A 153 -10.28 -8.38 -15.09
CA TYR A 153 -11.64 -7.94 -14.71
C TYR A 153 -11.90 -7.90 -13.21
N ARG A 154 -10.92 -8.29 -12.37
CA ARG A 154 -11.01 -8.33 -10.90
C ARG A 154 -12.15 -9.23 -10.38
N HIS A 155 -12.45 -10.31 -11.10
CA HIS A 155 -13.38 -11.35 -10.70
C HIS A 155 -12.73 -12.37 -9.75
N GLU A 156 -13.50 -13.40 -9.40
CA GLU A 156 -13.05 -14.53 -8.60
C GLU A 156 -11.76 -15.15 -9.16
N PRO A 157 -10.81 -15.54 -8.29
CA PRO A 157 -9.56 -16.16 -8.70
C PRO A 157 -9.76 -17.63 -9.08
N ASP A 158 -10.47 -17.89 -10.20
CA ASP A 158 -10.69 -19.24 -10.74
C ASP A 158 -10.09 -19.41 -12.16
N ASP A 159 -10.12 -20.65 -12.65
CA ASP A 159 -9.50 -21.03 -13.92
C ASP A 159 -10.33 -20.59 -15.15
N ARG A 160 -11.44 -19.86 -14.95
CA ARG A 160 -12.44 -19.59 -15.99
C ARG A 160 -12.41 -18.12 -16.42
N GLY A 161 -11.47 -17.79 -17.31
CA GLY A 161 -11.65 -16.69 -18.27
C GLY A 161 -10.70 -15.49 -18.19
N GLY A 162 -9.49 -15.66 -17.65
CA GLY A 162 -8.45 -14.61 -17.64
C GLY A 162 -7.06 -15.18 -17.44
N ASP A 163 -6.06 -14.30 -17.28
CA ASP A 163 -4.69 -14.73 -17.00
C ASP A 163 -4.67 -15.51 -15.69
N GLN A 164 -4.13 -16.73 -15.72
CA GLN A 164 -4.00 -17.55 -14.52
C GLN A 164 -3.20 -16.78 -13.46
N LEU A 165 -3.67 -16.80 -12.21
CA LEU A 165 -2.87 -16.30 -11.11
C LEU A 165 -1.51 -17.03 -11.11
N PRO A 166 -0.40 -16.31 -10.91
CA PRO A 166 0.91 -16.94 -10.94
C PRO A 166 0.99 -18.07 -9.91
N LEU A 167 1.52 -19.22 -10.32
CA LEU A 167 1.71 -20.42 -9.48
C LEU A 167 2.63 -20.23 -8.25
N CYS A 168 3.18 -19.03 -8.00
CA CYS A 168 4.07 -18.76 -6.87
C CYS A 168 3.45 -19.02 -5.49
N VAL A 169 2.12 -19.08 -5.37
CA VAL A 169 1.45 -19.51 -4.14
C VAL A 169 1.79 -20.96 -3.73
N SER A 170 2.38 -21.75 -4.62
CA SER A 170 2.90 -23.10 -4.32
C SER A 170 4.35 -23.12 -3.84
N ASP A 171 5.05 -21.97 -3.82
CA ASP A 171 6.41 -21.88 -3.28
C ASP A 171 6.39 -21.95 -1.74
N PRO A 172 7.14 -22.87 -1.11
CA PRO A 172 7.23 -22.96 0.35
C PRO A 172 7.59 -21.64 1.03
N ALA A 173 8.40 -20.78 0.38
CA ALA A 173 8.80 -19.48 0.92
C ALA A 173 7.64 -18.49 1.07
N ILE A 174 6.54 -18.70 0.33
CA ILE A 174 5.38 -17.81 0.28
C ILE A 174 4.24 -18.32 1.16
N SER A 175 4.22 -19.62 1.49
CA SER A 175 3.11 -20.31 2.19
C SER A 175 2.81 -19.88 3.64
N GLY A 176 3.54 -18.92 4.22
CA GLY A 176 3.46 -18.53 5.64
C GLY A 176 2.97 -17.10 5.95
N ILE A 177 2.48 -16.35 4.95
CA ILE A 177 1.94 -14.97 5.09
C ILE A 177 0.43 -14.99 5.26
#